data_AF-A0A949TAF5-F1
#
_entry.id   AF-A0A949TAF5-F1
#
_cell.length_a   1.000
_cell.length_b   1.000
_cell.length_c   1.000
_cell.angle_alpha   90.00
_cell.angle_beta   90.00
_cell.angle_gamma   90.00
#
_symmetry.space_group_name_H-M   'P 1'
#
loop_
_entity.id
_entity.type
_entity.pdbx_description
1 polymer ?
#
loop_
_entity_poly.entity_id
_entity_poly.type
_entity_poly.pdbx_seq_one_letter_code
_entity_poly.pdbx_strand_id
1 'polypeptide(L)'
;MSDSATFEFETTLKQEILKYEISFLWCGLGYSAHIYSYPDYANRIFCTLDYIFGYSEEEVMIRNVVTYLLKIAVNRKVYYYRCADFTPLTDDAFPILDISVDDLFREEFRPALGASIMQKFLLSYL
;
A
#
# COMPACT_ATOMS: atom_id res chain seq x y z
N MET A 1 -6.65 -9.72 -15.56
CA MET A 1 -6.47 -8.26 -15.43
C MET A 1 -5.72 -8.09 -14.13
N SER A 2 -4.48 -7.62 -14.16
CA SER A 2 -3.70 -7.33 -12.96
C SER A 2 -4.11 -5.95 -12.43
N ASP A 3 -4.20 -5.81 -11.13
CA ASP A 3 -4.52 -4.57 -10.44
C ASP A 3 -3.46 -4.34 -9.34
N SER A 4 -3.41 -3.16 -8.75
CA SER A 4 -2.32 -2.79 -7.84
C SER A 4 -2.76 -1.94 -6.66
N ALA A 5 -2.10 -2.15 -5.52
CA ALA A 5 -2.31 -1.39 -4.29
C ALA A 5 -1.03 -0.63 -3.97
N THR A 6 -1.12 0.68 -3.82
CA THR A 6 0.03 1.51 -3.46
C THR A 6 -0.09 1.98 -2.03
N PHE A 7 0.98 1.75 -1.27
CA PHE A 7 1.13 2.16 0.12
C PHE A 7 2.23 3.21 0.23
N GLU A 8 1.91 4.37 0.81
CA GLU A 8 2.85 5.44 1.11
C GLU A 8 3.10 5.49 2.62
N PHE A 9 4.36 5.56 3.01
CA PHE A 9 4.74 5.69 4.40
C PHE A 9 6.11 6.34 4.54
N GLU A 10 6.38 6.89 5.71
CA GLU A 10 7.70 7.43 6.04
C GLU A 10 8.45 6.41 6.90
N THR A 11 9.74 6.19 6.65
CA THR A 11 10.55 5.23 7.43
C THR A 11 12.01 5.64 7.49
N THR A 12 12.72 5.14 8.50
CA THR A 12 14.18 5.30 8.64
C THR A 12 14.95 4.11 8.09
N LEU A 13 14.25 3.04 7.66
CA LEU A 13 14.88 1.87 7.06
C LEU A 13 15.40 2.16 5.65
N LYS A 14 16.52 1.52 5.29
CA LYS A 14 17.07 1.60 3.94
C LYS A 14 16.17 0.86 2.95
N GLN A 15 16.01 1.43 1.77
CA GLN A 15 15.17 0.86 0.70
C GLN A 15 15.54 -0.58 0.30
N GLU A 16 16.82 -0.94 0.39
CA GLU A 16 17.30 -2.31 0.11
C GLU A 16 16.72 -3.34 1.08
N ILE A 17 16.64 -3.01 2.37
CA ILE A 17 16.02 -3.86 3.40
C ILE A 17 14.54 -4.02 3.10
N LEU A 18 13.87 -2.92 2.74
CA LEU A 18 12.45 -2.93 2.39
C LEU A 18 12.17 -3.82 1.19
N LYS A 19 12.96 -3.71 0.13
CA LYS A 19 12.82 -4.57 -1.06
C LYS A 19 12.93 -6.05 -0.70
N TYR A 20 13.91 -6.41 0.12
CA TYR A 20 14.09 -7.78 0.56
C TYR A 20 12.90 -8.30 1.37
N GLU A 21 12.53 -7.61 2.46
CA GLU A 21 11.45 -8.04 3.35
C GLU A 21 10.09 -8.08 2.64
N ILE A 22 9.77 -7.07 1.82
CA ILE A 22 8.51 -7.06 1.05
C ILE A 22 8.49 -8.17 0.01
N SER A 23 9.60 -8.45 -0.69
CA SER A 23 9.65 -9.56 -1.64
C SER A 23 9.42 -10.92 -0.98
N PHE A 24 9.82 -11.07 0.29
CA PHE A 24 9.58 -12.27 1.07
C PHE A 24 8.11 -12.37 1.50
N LEU A 25 7.53 -11.27 2.00
CA LEU A 25 6.12 -11.23 2.42
C LEU A 25 5.13 -11.32 1.25
N TRP A 26 5.56 -10.87 0.06
CA TRP A 26 4.79 -10.83 -1.18
C TRP A 26 5.32 -11.86 -2.21
N CYS A 27 5.56 -13.10 -1.76
CA CYS A 27 6.08 -14.16 -2.62
C CYS A 27 4.96 -15.01 -3.24
N GLY A 28 4.92 -15.09 -4.58
CA GLY A 28 3.99 -15.95 -5.30
C GLY A 28 4.11 -15.84 -6.82
N LEU A 29 3.47 -16.75 -7.54
CA LEU A 29 3.49 -16.77 -9.01
C LEU A 29 2.64 -15.62 -9.57
N GLY A 30 3.31 -14.67 -10.23
CA GLY A 30 2.63 -13.53 -10.87
C GLY A 30 2.42 -12.32 -9.95
N TYR A 31 3.02 -12.32 -8.76
CA TYR A 31 3.03 -11.18 -7.84
C TYR A 31 4.33 -10.41 -7.96
N SER A 32 4.23 -9.08 -8.03
CA SER A 32 5.36 -8.16 -7.99
C SER A 32 5.16 -7.09 -6.93
N ALA A 33 6.26 -6.66 -6.33
CA ALA A 33 6.29 -5.53 -5.44
C ALA A 33 7.31 -4.50 -5.94
N HIS A 34 6.90 -3.25 -6.02
CA HIS A 34 7.73 -2.13 -6.44
C HIS A 34 7.94 -1.18 -5.27
N ILE A 35 9.20 -1.04 -4.83
CA ILE A 35 9.59 -0.09 -3.78
C ILE A 35 10.35 1.06 -4.42
N TYR A 36 9.83 2.28 -4.28
CA TYR A 36 10.45 3.49 -4.83
C TYR A 36 10.25 4.71 -3.93
N SER A 37 11.00 5.76 -4.22
CA SER A 37 10.91 7.07 -3.60
C SER A 37 11.12 8.13 -4.68
N TYR A 38 10.67 9.35 -4.40
CA TYR A 38 10.88 10.49 -5.28
C TYR A 38 11.95 11.41 -4.69
N PRO A 39 12.80 12.04 -5.53
CA PRO A 39 13.88 12.93 -5.05
C PRO A 39 13.41 14.04 -4.11
N ASP A 40 12.19 14.56 -4.34
CA ASP A 40 11.64 15.69 -3.59
C ASP A 40 10.99 15.29 -2.24
N TYR A 41 10.92 14.00 -1.92
CA TYR A 41 10.28 13.50 -0.71
C TYR A 41 11.30 12.80 0.20
N ALA A 42 11.80 13.52 1.21
CA ALA A 42 12.74 12.95 2.17
C ALA A 42 12.07 11.84 3.01
N ASN A 43 12.64 10.63 2.98
CA ASN A 43 12.22 9.45 3.76
C ASN A 43 10.84 8.86 3.46
N ARG A 44 10.14 9.37 2.42
CA ARG A 44 8.88 8.80 1.97
C ARG A 44 9.12 7.67 1.01
N ILE A 45 8.53 6.52 1.30
CA ILE A 45 8.61 5.31 0.51
C ILE A 45 7.22 4.98 -0.02
N PHE A 46 7.20 4.53 -1.27
CA PHE A 46 6.03 3.96 -1.93
C PHE A 46 6.28 2.48 -2.15
N CYS A 47 5.31 1.66 -1.74
CA CYS A 47 5.28 0.23 -1.95
C CYS A 47 4.04 -0.11 -2.78
N THR A 48 4.23 -0.53 -4.02
CA THR A 48 3.12 -0.96 -4.89
C THR A 48 3.14 -2.48 -4.99
N LEU A 49 2.02 -3.12 -4.70
CA LEU A 49 1.82 -4.56 -4.83
C LEU A 49 0.91 -4.83 -6.02
N ASP A 50 1.39 -5.61 -6.98
CA ASP A 50 0.57 -6.09 -8.09
C ASP A 50 -0.07 -7.44 -7.73
N TYR A 51 -1.37 -7.59 -7.99
CA TYR A 51 -2.17 -8.79 -7.72
C TYR A 51 -3.21 -9.05 -8.82
N ILE A 52 -3.86 -10.21 -8.76
CA ILE A 52 -4.93 -10.62 -9.70
C ILE A 52 -6.31 -10.58 -9.03
N PHE A 53 -6.36 -10.39 -7.71
CA PHE A 53 -7.57 -10.31 -6.87
C PHE A 53 -8.57 -11.44 -7.15
N GLY A 54 -8.11 -12.67 -6.96
CA GLY A 54 -8.89 -13.89 -7.20
C GLY A 54 -8.64 -15.00 -6.18
N TYR A 55 -7.67 -14.85 -5.27
CA TYR A 55 -7.25 -15.91 -4.35
C TYR A 55 -7.32 -15.44 -2.89
N SER A 56 -7.88 -16.28 -2.00
CA SER A 56 -7.97 -15.98 -0.56
C SER A 56 -6.60 -15.78 0.11
N GLU A 57 -5.54 -16.36 -0.47
CA GLU A 57 -4.16 -16.21 0.02
C GLU A 57 -3.64 -14.77 -0.18
N GLU A 58 -4.13 -14.03 -1.17
CA GLU A 58 -3.75 -12.64 -1.41
C GLU A 58 -4.14 -11.76 -0.22
N GLU A 59 -5.31 -11.98 0.38
CA GLU A 59 -5.76 -11.19 1.53
C GLU A 59 -4.85 -11.39 2.74
N VAL A 60 -4.39 -12.62 2.98
CA VAL A 60 -3.43 -12.94 4.05
C VAL A 60 -2.07 -12.29 3.78
N MET A 61 -1.59 -12.36 2.54
CA MET A 61 -0.32 -11.76 2.15
C MET A 61 -0.35 -10.23 2.24
N ILE A 62 -1.45 -9.59 1.80
CA ILE A 62 -1.65 -8.14 1.94
C ILE A 62 -1.64 -7.74 3.41
N ARG A 63 -2.33 -8.50 4.29
CA ARG A 63 -2.30 -8.26 5.75
C ARG A 63 -0.88 -8.29 6.30
N ASN A 64 -0.10 -9.29 5.92
CA ASN A 64 1.27 -9.44 6.38
C ASN A 64 2.14 -8.26 5.93
N VAL A 65 2.01 -7.84 4.67
CA VAL A 65 2.72 -6.67 4.14
C VAL A 65 2.29 -5.40 4.89
N VAL A 66 0.99 -5.10 4.96
CA VAL A 66 0.49 -3.87 5.60
C VAL A 66 0.88 -3.81 7.08
N THR A 67 0.78 -4.94 7.79
CA THR A 67 1.22 -5.07 9.17
C THR A 67 2.70 -4.75 9.33
N TYR A 68 3.54 -5.30 8.44
CA TYR A 68 4.96 -4.99 8.42
C TYR A 68 5.20 -3.49 8.15
N LEU A 69 4.54 -2.90 7.15
CA LEU A 69 4.64 -1.48 6.83
C LEU A 69 4.26 -0.59 8.02
N LEU A 70 3.14 -0.87 8.68
CA LEU A 70 2.71 -0.13 9.88
C LEU A 70 3.72 -0.21 11.02
N LYS A 71 4.41 -1.35 11.17
CA LYS A 71 5.44 -1.54 12.20
C LYS A 71 6.69 -0.70 11.94
N ILE A 72 7.07 -0.52 10.68
CA ILE A 72 8.30 0.21 10.28
C ILE A 72 8.05 1.67 9.93
N ALA A 73 6.78 2.06 9.78
CA ALA A 73 6.38 3.41 9.47
C ALA A 73 6.56 4.35 10.68
N VAL A 74 7.11 5.53 10.42
CA VAL A 74 7.12 6.62 11.38
C VAL A 74 5.67 6.94 11.78
N ASN A 75 5.44 7.10 13.09
CA ASN A 75 4.11 7.31 13.67
C ASN A 75 3.08 6.20 13.39
N ARG A 76 3.50 5.03 12.89
CA ARG A 76 2.62 3.92 12.49
C ARG A 76 1.54 4.33 11.50
N LYS A 77 1.87 5.27 10.61
CA LYS A 77 0.95 5.76 9.58
C LYS A 77 1.37 5.21 8.22
N VAL A 78 0.46 4.46 7.61
CA VAL A 78 0.58 4.01 6.23
C VAL A 78 -0.63 4.55 5.49
N TYR A 79 -0.41 5.18 4.36
CA TYR A 79 -1.49 5.63 3.52
C TYR A 79 -1.69 4.68 2.35
N TYR A 80 -2.94 4.47 1.99
CA TYR A 80 -3.33 3.53 0.96
C TYR A 80 -4.01 4.25 -0.20
N TYR A 81 -3.63 3.85 -1.40
CA TYR A 81 -4.17 4.29 -2.68
C TYR A 81 -4.58 3.07 -3.51
N ARG A 82 -5.71 3.19 -4.20
CA ARG A 82 -6.16 2.20 -5.19
C ARG A 82 -5.55 2.49 -6.55
N CYS A 83 -5.01 1.43 -7.18
CA CYS A 83 -4.34 1.44 -8.47
C CYS A 83 -3.03 2.25 -8.50
N ALA A 84 -2.21 1.99 -9.53
CA ALA A 84 -0.91 2.63 -9.76
C ALA A 84 -1.02 4.10 -10.23
N ASP A 85 -2.25 4.61 -10.43
CA ASP A 85 -2.51 6.02 -10.76
C ASP A 85 -2.34 6.90 -9.51
N PHE A 86 -1.09 6.94 -9.06
CA PHE A 86 -0.56 8.00 -8.22
C PHE A 86 -0.83 9.33 -8.93
N THR A 87 -1.86 10.03 -8.48
CA THR A 87 -2.01 11.44 -8.86
C THR A 87 -1.10 12.22 -7.91
N PRO A 88 -0.02 12.87 -8.40
CA PRO A 88 0.82 13.70 -7.56
C PRO A 88 -0.05 14.82 -7.00
N LEU A 89 -0.45 14.65 -5.74
CA LEU A 89 -0.95 15.64 -4.79
C LEU A 89 -1.29 16.99 -5.42
N THR A 90 -2.42 17.01 -6.12
CA THR A 90 -3.24 18.21 -6.24
C THR A 90 -4.59 17.78 -5.70
N ASP A 91 -4.70 17.80 -4.37
CA ASP A 91 -5.90 18.20 -3.66
C ASP A 91 -5.86 17.70 -2.21
N ASP A 92 -5.54 18.61 -1.29
CA ASP A 92 -6.02 18.59 0.11
C ASP A 92 -7.57 18.70 0.19
N ALA A 93 -8.30 18.46 -0.91
CA ALA A 93 -9.73 18.68 -1.02
C ALA A 93 -10.58 17.53 -0.44
N PHE A 94 -9.99 16.36 -0.20
CA PHE A 94 -10.71 15.21 0.34
C PHE A 94 -10.26 14.88 1.78
N PRO A 95 -11.21 14.68 2.71
CA PRO A 95 -10.87 14.26 4.07
C PRO A 95 -10.20 12.88 4.04
N ILE A 96 -9.05 12.76 4.71
CA ILE A 96 -8.40 11.47 4.91
C ILE A 96 -9.27 10.65 5.85
N LEU A 97 -9.76 9.51 5.36
CA LEU A 97 -10.53 8.56 6.16
C LEU A 97 -9.59 7.55 6.81
N ASP A 98 -9.74 7.35 8.11
CA ASP A 98 -9.04 6.30 8.86
C ASP A 98 -9.80 4.98 8.70
N ILE A 99 -9.10 3.93 8.26
CA ILE A 99 -9.64 2.59 8.06
C ILE A 99 -8.70 1.56 8.69
N SER A 100 -9.25 0.44 9.14
CA SER A 100 -8.45 -0.67 9.63
C SER A 100 -7.84 -1.48 8.48
N VAL A 101 -6.87 -2.35 8.80
CA VAL A 101 -6.34 -3.33 7.83
C VAL A 101 -7.45 -4.27 7.33
N ASP A 102 -8.43 -4.60 8.16
CA ASP A 102 -9.58 -5.41 7.78
C ASP A 102 -10.50 -4.71 6.79
N ASP A 103 -10.66 -3.40 6.93
CA ASP A 103 -11.51 -2.62 6.03
C ASP A 103 -10.99 -2.66 4.59
N LEU A 104 -9.69 -2.82 4.36
CA LEU A 104 -9.10 -2.99 3.02
C LEU A 104 -9.72 -4.13 2.20
N PHE A 105 -10.39 -5.09 2.82
CA PHE A 105 -10.98 -6.23 2.12
C PHE A 105 -12.47 -6.07 1.83
N ARG A 106 -13.09 -5.00 2.34
CA ARG A 106 -14.48 -4.65 2.05
C ARG A 106 -14.59 -4.05 0.66
N GLU A 107 -15.67 -4.32 -0.05
CA GLU A 107 -15.85 -3.96 -1.47
C GLU A 107 -15.51 -2.50 -1.81
N GLU A 108 -15.87 -1.57 -0.92
CA GLU A 108 -15.63 -0.14 -1.08
C GLU A 108 -14.14 0.28 -1.00
N PHE A 109 -13.32 -0.46 -0.24
CA PHE A 109 -11.90 -0.19 -0.04
C PHE A 109 -11.00 -1.22 -0.73
N ARG A 110 -11.62 -2.31 -1.23
CA ARG A 110 -10.94 -3.44 -1.83
C ARG A 110 -10.03 -2.94 -2.93
N PRO A 111 -8.78 -3.41 -2.97
CA PRO A 111 -7.89 -3.13 -4.08
C PRO A 111 -8.40 -3.63 -5.46
N ALA A 112 -9.59 -4.23 -5.57
CA ALA A 112 -10.09 -4.83 -6.80
C ALA A 112 -10.93 -3.90 -7.69
N LEU A 113 -10.61 -3.93 -8.99
CA LEU A 113 -11.37 -3.50 -10.17
C LEU A 113 -11.36 -2.00 -10.47
N GLY A 114 -10.27 -1.57 -11.11
CA GLY A 114 -10.29 -0.70 -12.31
C GLY A 114 -10.82 0.73 -12.16
N ALA A 115 -11.22 1.12 -10.94
CA ALA A 115 -11.64 2.45 -10.59
C ALA A 115 -10.56 3.07 -9.70
N SER A 116 -9.98 4.18 -10.17
CA SER A 116 -9.20 5.08 -9.32
C SER A 116 -10.14 5.65 -8.27
N ILE A 117 -9.80 5.46 -6.99
CA ILE A 117 -10.42 6.24 -5.91
C ILE A 117 -9.54 7.47 -5.73
N MET A 118 -10.12 8.66 -5.93
CA MET A 118 -9.44 9.95 -5.78
C MET A 118 -9.11 10.31 -4.31
N GLN A 119 -9.37 9.39 -3.39
CA GLN A 119 -9.23 9.57 -1.95
C GLN A 119 -8.10 8.69 -1.39
N LYS A 120 -7.27 9.31 -0.55
CA LYS A 120 -6.22 8.67 0.23
C LYS A 120 -6.80 8.17 1.55
N PHE A 121 -6.56 6.91 1.90
CA PHE A 121 -6.96 6.33 3.19
C PHE A 121 -5.77 6.28 4.14
N LEU A 122 -6.00 6.54 5.43
CA LEU A 122 -5.01 6.29 6.48
C LEU A 122 -5.28 4.91 7.08
N LEU A 123 -4.27 4.06 7.10
CA LEU A 123 -4.27 2.81 7.84
C LEU A 123 -3.66 3.07 9.22
N SER A 124 -4.40 2.72 10.26
CA SER A 124 -3.95 2.80 11.64
C SER A 124 -4.11 1.46 12.37
N TYR A 125 -3.24 1.21 13.36
CA TYR A 125 -3.44 0.16 14.34
C TYR A 125 -4.49 0.64 15.34
N LEU A 126 -5.76 0.30 15.13
CA LEU A 126 -6.79 0.37 16.19
C LEU A 126 -6.71 -0.86 17.09
#